data_AF-A0A166JWX7-F1
#
_entry.id   AF-A0A166JWX7-F1
#
_cell.length_a   1.000
_cell.length_b   1.000
_cell.length_c   1.000
_cell.angle_alpha   90.00
_cell.angle_beta   90.00
_cell.angle_gamma   90.00
#
_symmetry.space_group_name_H-M   'P 1'
#
loop_
_entity.id
_entity.type
_entity.pdbx_description
1 polymer ?
#
loop_
_entity_poly.entity_id
_entity_poly.type
_entity_poly.pdbx_seq_one_letter_code
_entity_poly.pdbx_strand_id
1 'polypeptide(L)'
;MARLTRATLNHAPTGEFRIRFFPQEPRNCDACGDGHYGVLHSRFHILNECGRYARPPDFYRTLKHSRNPGIPLTEFLVNNPGAFSYDDAPPTAF
;
A
#
# COMPACT_ATOMS: atom_id res chain seq x y z
N MET A 1 8.95 -7.51 -10.22
CA MET A 1 10.11 -7.33 -9.32
C MET A 1 10.18 -5.97 -8.63
N ALA A 2 10.15 -4.83 -9.33
CA ALA A 2 10.27 -3.50 -8.69
C ALA A 2 9.23 -3.20 -7.59
N ARG A 3 8.01 -3.74 -7.68
CA ARG A 3 6.96 -3.57 -6.65
C ARG A 3 7.26 -4.33 -5.36
N LEU A 4 7.88 -5.51 -5.45
CA LEU A 4 8.29 -6.29 -4.29
C LEU A 4 9.37 -5.54 -3.51
N THR A 5 10.41 -5.05 -4.19
CA THR A 5 11.47 -4.23 -3.57
C THR A 5 10.92 -2.98 -2.90
N ARG A 6 10.00 -2.26 -3.57
CA ARG A 6 9.34 -1.07 -3.02
C ARG A 6 8.52 -1.40 -1.76
N ALA A 7 7.75 -2.50 -1.81
CA ALA A 7 6.96 -2.96 -0.68
C ALA A 7 7.84 -3.40 0.51
N THR A 8 8.95 -4.10 0.27
CA THR A 8 9.82 -4.60 1.35
C THR A 8 10.64 -3.51 2.00
N LEU A 9 11.21 -2.60 1.21
CA LEU A 9 12.14 -1.57 1.69
C LEU A 9 11.45 -0.25 2.10
N ASN A 10 10.11 -0.20 2.07
CA ASN A 10 9.32 1.01 2.36
C ASN A 10 9.66 2.20 1.43
N HIS A 11 9.93 1.91 0.15
CA HIS A 11 10.21 2.90 -0.91
C HIS A 11 9.10 2.98 -1.96
N ALA A 12 7.91 2.47 -1.62
CA ALA A 12 6.75 2.66 -2.47
C ALA A 12 6.25 4.11 -2.40
N PRO A 13 5.61 4.65 -3.46
CA PRO A 13 5.05 6.00 -3.48
C PRO A 13 3.74 6.08 -2.67
N THR A 14 3.78 5.62 -1.42
CA THR A 14 2.67 5.64 -0.47
C THR A 14 2.54 7.02 0.17
N GLY A 15 1.40 7.28 0.81
CA GLY A 15 1.22 8.47 1.63
C GLY A 15 2.19 8.54 2.81
N GLU A 16 2.51 7.40 3.41
CA GLU A 16 3.53 7.30 4.47
C GLU A 16 4.92 7.73 3.97
N PHE A 17 5.30 7.31 2.77
CA PHE A 17 6.54 7.75 2.13
C PHE A 17 6.53 9.25 1.82
N ARG A 18 5.42 9.77 1.28
CA ARG A 18 5.25 11.19 0.98
C ARG A 18 5.33 12.08 2.22
N ILE A 19 4.78 11.68 3.36
CA ILE A 19 4.95 12.42 4.63
C ILE A 19 6.42 12.71 4.93
N ARG A 20 7.32 11.78 4.59
CA ARG A 20 8.75 11.88 4.90
C ARG A 20 9.55 12.66 3.85
N PHE A 21 9.24 12.46 2.57
CA PHE A 21 10.08 12.93 1.47
C PHE A 21 9.42 13.97 0.56
N PHE A 22 8.09 14.03 0.55
CA PHE A 22 7.27 14.91 -0.30
C PHE A 22 6.04 15.42 0.47
N PRO A 23 6.23 16.13 1.60
CA PRO A 23 5.12 16.49 2.51
C PRO A 23 4.04 17.37 1.88
N GLN A 24 4.34 18.01 0.76
CA GLN A 24 3.42 18.80 -0.05
C GLN A 24 2.49 17.96 -0.95
N GLU A 25 2.81 16.68 -1.17
CA GLU A 25 2.01 15.80 -2.03
C GLU A 25 0.83 15.17 -1.26
N PRO A 26 -0.28 14.84 -1.95
CA PRO A 26 -1.39 14.13 -1.32
C PRO A 26 -0.95 12.81 -0.71
N ARG A 27 -1.50 12.48 0.46
CA ARG A 27 -1.10 11.29 1.25
C ARG A 27 -2.21 10.29 1.50
N ASN A 28 -3.45 10.66 1.21
CA ASN A 28 -4.61 9.84 1.54
C ASN A 28 -4.94 8.89 0.38
N CYS A 29 -5.45 7.72 0.72
CA CYS A 29 -5.99 6.77 -0.23
C CYS A 29 -7.19 7.41 -0.95
N ASP A 30 -7.20 7.34 -2.26
CA ASP A 30 -8.26 7.88 -3.13
C ASP A 30 -9.48 6.95 -3.22
N ALA A 31 -9.30 5.65 -2.95
CA ALA A 31 -10.40 4.69 -2.81
C ALA A 31 -11.01 4.64 -1.40
N CYS A 32 -10.40 5.28 -0.40
CA CYS A 32 -10.83 5.15 0.99
C CYS A 32 -10.92 6.52 1.68
N GLY A 33 -12.13 6.87 2.12
CA GLY A 33 -12.45 8.12 2.82
C GLY A 33 -13.88 8.54 2.52
N ASP A 34 -14.52 9.23 3.45
CA ASP A 34 -15.92 9.67 3.38
C ASP A 34 -16.07 11.16 3.01
N GLY A 35 -15.01 11.76 2.46
CA GLY A 35 -14.99 13.17 2.06
C GLY A 35 -14.66 14.17 3.18
N HIS A 36 -14.70 13.75 4.45
CA HIS A 36 -14.36 14.63 5.59
C HIS A 36 -12.94 14.35 6.14
N TYR A 37 -12.53 13.08 6.21
CA TYR A 37 -11.18 12.70 6.59
C TYR A 37 -10.67 11.58 5.68
N GLY A 38 -9.57 11.82 4.97
CA GLY A 38 -8.97 10.79 4.12
C GLY A 38 -8.18 9.77 4.95
N VAL A 39 -8.25 8.50 4.56
CA VAL A 39 -7.46 7.43 5.19
C VAL A 39 -6.03 7.50 4.66
N LEU A 40 -5.02 7.54 5.53
CA LEU A 40 -3.63 7.56 5.11
C LEU A 40 -3.31 6.33 4.23
N HIS A 41 -2.80 6.56 3.02
CA HIS A 41 -2.33 5.47 2.15
C HIS A 41 -1.00 4.92 2.68
N SER A 42 -1.06 4.08 3.72
CA SER A 42 0.09 3.47 4.38
C SER A 42 0.31 2.02 3.92
N ARG A 43 1.49 1.46 4.21
CA ARG A 43 1.74 0.03 3.96
C ARG A 43 0.75 -0.86 4.72
N PHE A 44 0.44 -0.49 5.96
CA PHE A 44 -0.56 -1.20 6.77
C PHE A 44 -1.94 -1.16 6.10
N HIS A 45 -2.39 0.02 5.68
CA HIS A 45 -3.67 0.19 4.98
C HIS A 45 -3.75 -0.69 3.72
N ILE A 46 -2.72 -0.67 2.86
CA ILE A 46 -2.66 -1.48 1.63
C ILE A 46 -2.72 -2.99 1.92
N LEU A 47 -2.03 -3.46 2.96
CA LEU A 47 -1.92 -4.89 3.26
C LEU A 47 -3.03 -5.42 4.18
N ASN A 48 -3.78 -4.56 4.86
CA ASN A 48 -4.71 -4.98 5.90
C ASN A 48 -6.14 -4.51 5.67
N GLU A 49 -6.35 -3.27 5.24
CA GLU A 49 -7.65 -2.58 5.39
C GLU A 49 -8.30 -2.23 4.05
N CYS A 50 -7.51 -1.75 3.10
CA CYS A 50 -8.01 -1.12 1.89
C CYS A 50 -8.84 -2.08 1.05
N GLY A 51 -10.11 -1.75 0.80
CA GLY A 51 -11.04 -2.59 0.03
C GLY A 51 -10.67 -2.73 -1.46
N ARG A 52 -9.79 -1.87 -1.99
CA ARG A 52 -9.29 -1.95 -3.37
C ARG A 52 -8.52 -3.24 -3.65
N TYR A 53 -7.81 -3.78 -2.66
CA TYR A 53 -6.89 -4.89 -2.90
C TYR A 53 -7.44 -6.24 -2.41
N ALA A 54 -7.40 -7.23 -3.30
CA ALA A 54 -7.81 -8.60 -3.01
C ALA A 54 -6.78 -9.28 -2.10
N ARG A 55 -7.26 -9.85 -0.98
CA ARG A 55 -6.43 -10.49 0.05
C ARG A 55 -7.16 -11.69 0.67
N PRO A 56 -6.46 -12.75 1.08
CA PRO A 56 -7.03 -13.75 1.98
C PRO A 56 -7.43 -13.14 3.33
N PRO A 57 -8.35 -13.77 4.08
CA PRO A 57 -8.61 -13.41 5.47
C PRO A 57 -7.33 -13.42 6.31
N ASP A 58 -7.21 -12.49 7.26
CA ASP A 58 -6.05 -12.37 8.16
C ASP A 58 -4.68 -12.21 7.48
N PHE A 59 -4.64 -11.81 6.19
CA PHE A 59 -3.41 -11.76 5.39
C PHE A 59 -2.27 -10.97 6.06
N TYR A 60 -2.53 -9.80 6.61
CA TYR A 60 -1.50 -9.01 7.29
C TYR A 60 -0.94 -9.72 8.53
N ARG A 61 -1.80 -10.40 9.30
CA ARG A 61 -1.37 -11.21 10.46
C ARG A 61 -0.49 -12.37 10.00
N THR A 62 -0.86 -13.03 8.90
CA THR A 62 -0.07 -14.11 8.29
C THR A 62 1.28 -13.59 7.80
N LEU A 63 1.33 -12.46 7.11
CA LEU A 63 2.57 -11.82 6.67
C LEU A 63 3.50 -11.50 7.85
N LYS A 64 2.97 -10.90 8.91
CA LYS A 64 3.75 -10.46 10.09
C LYS A 64 4.41 -11.62 10.83
N HIS A 65 3.77 -12.77 10.89
CA HIS A 65 4.26 -13.94 11.63
C HIS A 65 4.92 -15.00 10.74
N SER A 66 4.91 -14.81 9.41
CA SER A 66 5.55 -15.76 8.49
C SER A 66 7.06 -15.72 8.62
N ARG A 67 7.69 -16.91 8.65
CA ARG A 67 9.15 -17.05 8.52
C ARG A 67 9.65 -16.70 7.12
N ASN A 68 8.78 -16.74 6.12
CA ASN A 68 9.07 -16.35 4.75
C ASN A 68 7.93 -15.48 4.20
N PRO A 69 7.91 -14.17 4.49
CA PRO A 69 6.86 -13.28 4.04
C PRO A 69 6.96 -12.96 2.53
N GLY A 70 8.05 -13.34 1.87
CA GLY A 70 8.29 -13.04 0.45
C GLY A 70 7.30 -13.72 -0.48
N ILE A 71 6.97 -14.99 -0.24
CA ILE A 71 5.99 -15.75 -1.04
C ILE A 71 4.60 -15.13 -0.97
N PRO A 72 3.95 -15.01 0.22
CA PRO A 72 2.63 -14.42 0.32
C PRO A 72 2.58 -12.95 -0.15
N LEU A 73 3.66 -12.18 0.05
CA LEU A 73 3.73 -10.82 -0.48
C LEU A 73 3.81 -10.81 -2.01
N THR A 74 4.53 -11.76 -2.61
CA THR A 74 4.60 -11.89 -4.08
C THR A 74 3.24 -12.26 -4.66
N GLU A 75 2.54 -13.22 -4.07
CA GLU A 75 1.19 -13.61 -4.48
C GLU A 75 0.20 -12.44 -4.38
N PHE A 76 0.27 -11.68 -3.28
CA PHE A 76 -0.51 -10.44 -3.15
C PHE A 76 -0.23 -9.44 -4.29
N LEU A 77 1.03 -9.24 -4.66
CA LEU A 77 1.40 -8.32 -5.74
C LEU A 77 1.00 -8.83 -7.13
N VAL A 78 0.93 -10.15 -7.33
CA VAL A 78 0.39 -10.74 -8.56
C VAL A 78 -1.10 -10.47 -8.68
N ASN A 79 -1.86 -10.67 -7.60
CA ASN A 79 -3.30 -10.44 -7.58
C ASN A 79 -3.68 -8.96 -7.59
N ASN A 80 -2.77 -8.07 -7.20
CA ASN A 80 -2.99 -6.63 -7.10
C ASN A 80 -1.93 -5.87 -7.90
N PRO A 81 -2.07 -5.73 -9.23
CA PRO A 81 -1.02 -5.20 -10.10
C PRO A 81 -0.63 -3.75 -9.81
N GLY A 82 -1.56 -2.92 -9.32
CA GLY A 82 -1.29 -1.53 -8.96
C GLY A 82 -0.68 -1.33 -7.56
N ALA A 83 -0.77 -2.31 -6.66
CA ALA A 83 -0.30 -2.17 -5.28
C ALA A 83 1.20 -1.82 -5.22
N PHE A 84 1.55 -0.82 -4.38
CA PHE A 84 2.91 -0.27 -4.23
C PHE A 84 3.54 0.26 -5.54
N SER A 85 2.72 0.57 -6.54
CA SER A 85 3.13 1.24 -7.77
C SER A 85 2.73 2.72 -7.77
N TYR A 86 3.07 3.44 -8.86
CA TYR A 86 2.58 4.80 -9.05
C TYR A 86 1.11 4.86 -9.47
N ASP A 87 0.58 3.77 -10.06
CA ASP A 87 -0.80 3.72 -10.55
C ASP A 87 -1.82 3.83 -9.41
N ASP A 88 -1.48 3.27 -8.25
CA ASP A 88 -2.28 3.34 -7.01
C ASP A 88 -1.68 4.30 -5.97
N ALA A 89 -0.68 5.11 -6.34
CA ALA A 89 -0.21 6.15 -5.44
C ALA A 89 -1.33 7.18 -5.19
N PRO A 90 -1.33 7.89 -4.06
CA PRO A 90 -2.29 8.96 -3.87
C PRO A 90 -2.21 9.94 -5.07
N PRO A 91 -3.35 10.44 -5.56
CA PRO A 91 -3.38 11.26 -6.77
C PRO A 91 -2.52 12.50 -6.57
N THR A 92 -1.76 12.88 -7.59
CA THR A 92 -1.02 14.15 -7.58
C THR A 92 -2.03 15.30 -7.62
N ALA A 93 -1.79 16.36 -6.86
CA ALA A 93 -2.53 17.60 -7.03
C ALA A 93 -2.13 18.19 -8.39
N PHE A 94 -3.08 18.31 -9.32
CA PHE A 94 -2.92 19.05 -10.57
C PHE A 94 -3.41 20.48 -10.37
#